data_AF-A0A4R6X2K3-F1
#
_entry.id   AF-A0A4R6X2K3-F1
#
_cell.length_a   1.000
_cell.length_b   1.000
_cell.length_c   1.000
_cell.angle_alpha   90.00
_cell.angle_beta   90.00
_cell.angle_gamma   90.00
#
_symmetry.space_group_name_H-M   'P 1'
#
loop_
_entity.id
_entity.type
_entity.pdbx_description
1 polymer ?
#
loop_
_entity_poly.entity_id
_entity_poly.type
_entity_poly.pdbx_seq_one_letter_code
_entity_poly.pdbx_strand_id
1 'polypeptide(L)'
;MCLTFLLICLWLKSPNISVLPYTLMILGVGFLLHILRVLGAGDTKLLCVISLGVSPQYLSLLLYGTVFIGGAFAVAYLLYGYTTDIQKIRARGVPYAVPIAMVGGPLILLTYIS
;
A
#
# COMPACT_ATOMS: atom_id res chain seq x y z
N MET A 1 1.42 7.77 9.89
CA MET A 1 0.98 8.29 11.19
C MET A 1 -0.05 9.41 11.01
N CYS A 2 0.29 10.60 10.50
CA CYS A 2 -0.73 11.63 10.22
C CYS A 2 -1.75 11.21 9.15
N LEU A 3 -1.29 10.69 7.99
CA LEU A 3 -2.19 10.28 6.91
C LEU A 3 -3.17 9.16 7.34
N THR A 4 -2.66 8.19 8.11
CA THR A 4 -3.44 7.08 8.63
C THR A 4 -4.50 7.53 9.62
N PHE A 5 -4.17 8.50 10.48
CA PHE A 5 -5.10 9.08 11.44
C PHE A 5 -6.20 9.89 10.72
N LEU A 6 -5.82 10.69 9.72
CA LEU A 6 -6.75 11.48 8.91
C LEU A 6 -7.76 10.60 8.16
N LEU A 7 -7.31 9.48 7.58
CA LEU A 7 -8.18 8.54 6.88
C LEU A 7 -9.14 7.80 7.82
N ILE A 8 -8.70 7.46 9.04
CA ILE A 8 -9.59 6.89 10.07
C ILE A 8 -10.67 7.90 10.50
N CYS A 9 -10.30 9.18 10.69
CA CYS A 9 -11.27 10.24 10.99
C CYS A 9 -12.25 10.50 9.85
N LEU A 10 -11.80 10.42 8.60
CA LEU A 10 -12.65 10.53 7.41
C LEU A 10 -13.64 9.37 7.32
N TRP A 11 -13.18 8.14 7.59
CA TRP A 11 -14.05 6.95 7.57
C TRP A 11 -15.14 6.99 8.65
N LEU A 12 -14.82 7.50 9.85
CA LEU A 12 -15.82 7.71 10.92
C LEU A 12 -16.95 8.68 10.50
N LYS A 13 -16.67 9.59 9.56
CA LYS A 13 -17.65 10.58 9.09
C LYS A 13 -18.51 10.07 7.94
N SER A 14 -18.06 9.10 7.17
CA SER A 14 -18.79 8.50 6.04
C SER A 14 -18.44 7.01 5.89
N PRO A 15 -19.04 6.15 6.72
CA PRO A 15 -18.68 4.73 6.75
C PRO A 15 -19.17 4.02 5.49
N ASN A 16 -18.22 3.53 4.68
CA ASN A 16 -18.52 2.69 3.52
C ASN A 16 -18.41 1.20 3.91
N ILE A 17 -19.54 0.62 4.34
CA ILE A 17 -19.60 -0.77 4.85
C ILE A 17 -19.30 -1.80 3.74
N SER A 18 -19.52 -1.46 2.47
CA SER A 18 -19.27 -2.36 1.35
C SER A 18 -17.79 -2.68 1.13
N VAL A 19 -16.87 -1.83 1.62
CA VAL A 19 -15.41 -1.97 1.45
C VAL A 19 -14.79 -2.85 2.55
N LEU A 20 -15.47 -2.97 3.69
CA LEU A 20 -15.05 -3.69 4.89
C LEU A 20 -14.62 -5.16 4.69
N PRO A 21 -15.35 -6.00 3.91
CA PRO A 21 -14.89 -7.37 3.66
C PRO A 21 -13.57 -7.41 2.88
N TYR A 22 -13.36 -6.48 1.96
CA TYR A 22 -12.14 -6.40 1.18
C TYR A 22 -10.96 -5.91 2.02
N THR A 23 -11.17 -4.94 2.91
CA THR A 23 -10.10 -4.44 3.80
C THR A 23 -9.67 -5.52 4.81
N LEU A 24 -10.62 -6.30 5.34
CA LEU A 24 -10.32 -7.46 6.19
C LEU A 24 -9.52 -8.53 5.43
N MET A 25 -9.89 -8.80 4.17
CA MET A 25 -9.14 -9.73 3.32
C MET A 25 -7.72 -9.23 3.05
N ILE A 26 -7.56 -7.94 2.75
CA ILE A 26 -6.25 -7.28 2.58
C ILE A 26 -5.40 -7.41 3.85
N LEU A 27 -6.00 -7.19 5.02
CA LEU A 27 -5.29 -7.29 6.29
C LEU A 27 -4.88 -8.74 6.58
N GLY A 28 -5.77 -9.73 6.33
CA GLY A 28 -5.48 -11.14 6.50
C GLY A 28 -4.37 -11.64 5.56
N VAL A 29 -4.48 -11.33 4.26
CA VAL A 29 -3.47 -11.69 3.25
C VAL A 29 -2.16 -10.95 3.54
N GLY A 30 -2.22 -9.65 3.85
CA GLY A 30 -1.04 -8.86 4.20
C GLY A 30 -0.37 -9.32 5.49
N PHE A 31 -1.12 -9.88 6.45
CA PHE A 31 -0.56 -10.51 7.64
C PHE A 31 0.18 -11.82 7.30
N LEU A 32 -0.40 -12.64 6.41
CA LEU A 32 0.27 -13.85 5.92
C LEU A 32 1.56 -13.51 5.16
N LEU A 33 1.53 -12.49 4.29
CA LEU A 33 2.72 -11.98 3.58
C LEU A 33 3.77 -11.39 4.53
N HIS A 34 3.34 -10.83 5.67
CA HIS A 34 4.25 -10.35 6.70
C HIS A 34 4.98 -11.51 7.40
N ILE A 35 4.28 -12.60 7.72
CA ILE A 35 4.89 -13.82 8.27
C ILE A 35 5.94 -14.38 7.29
N LEU A 36 5.65 -14.34 5.99
CA LEU A 36 6.58 -14.75 4.93
C LEU A 36 7.73 -13.75 4.70
N ARG A 37 7.81 -12.65 5.48
CA ARG A 37 8.81 -11.57 5.34
C ARG A 37 8.86 -10.92 3.96
N VAL A 38 7.78 -11.05 3.18
CA VAL A 38 7.65 -10.43 1.84
C VAL A 38 7.25 -8.96 1.97
N LEU A 39 6.36 -8.66 2.92
CA LEU A 39 5.81 -7.32 3.14
C LEU A 39 6.00 -6.87 4.58
N GLY A 40 6.36 -5.60 4.79
CA GLY A 40 6.49 -5.04 6.12
C GLY A 40 5.12 -4.90 6.80
N ALA A 41 5.05 -5.13 8.12
CA ALA A 41 3.81 -4.93 8.87
C ALA A 41 3.30 -3.48 8.78
N GLY A 42 4.21 -2.52 8.60
CA GLY A 42 3.89 -1.12 8.33
C GLY A 42 3.15 -0.94 6.99
N ASP A 43 3.63 -1.60 5.93
CA ASP A 43 3.06 -1.51 4.59
C ASP A 43 1.67 -2.14 4.53
N THR A 44 1.45 -3.28 5.22
CA THR A 44 0.12 -3.89 5.35
C THR A 44 -0.87 -2.95 6.01
N LYS A 45 -0.46 -2.27 7.09
CA LYS A 45 -1.30 -1.28 7.78
C LYS A 45 -1.61 -0.08 6.89
N LEU A 46 -0.62 0.41 6.14
CA LEU A 46 -0.81 1.50 5.20
C LEU A 46 -1.82 1.13 4.10
N LEU A 47 -1.66 -0.03 3.49
CA LEU A 47 -2.54 -0.52 2.42
C LEU A 47 -3.96 -0.75 2.94
N CYS A 48 -4.12 -1.27 4.16
CA CYS A 48 -5.41 -1.41 4.82
C CYS A 48 -6.10 -0.05 5.00
N VAL A 49 -5.39 0.97 5.49
CA VAL A 49 -5.98 2.29 5.73
C VAL A 49 -6.35 2.99 4.43
N ILE A 50 -5.52 2.85 3.39
CA ILE A 50 -5.85 3.39 2.06
C ILE A 50 -7.06 2.66 1.46
N SER A 51 -7.16 1.34 1.63
CA SER A 51 -8.31 0.59 1.12
C SER A 51 -9.64 1.05 1.72
N LEU A 52 -9.65 1.53 2.97
CA LEU A 52 -10.86 2.09 3.59
C LEU A 52 -11.33 3.41 2.95
N GLY A 53 -10.42 4.17 2.34
CA GLY A 53 -10.72 5.44 1.69
C GLY A 53 -10.98 5.33 0.19
N VAL A 54 -10.87 4.14 -0.40
CA VAL A 54 -11.02 3.89 -1.83
C VAL A 54 -12.30 3.07 -2.09
N SER A 55 -13.04 3.38 -3.16
CA SER A 55 -14.23 2.60 -3.50
C SER A 55 -13.84 1.16 -3.91
N PRO A 56 -14.74 0.17 -3.76
CA PRO A 56 -14.44 -1.22 -4.13
C PRO A 56 -14.02 -1.38 -5.59
N GLN A 57 -14.52 -0.52 -6.47
CA GLN A 57 -14.24 -0.53 -7.92
C GLN A 57 -12.78 -0.18 -8.22
N TYR A 58 -12.18 0.71 -7.43
CA TYR A 58 -10.80 1.16 -7.61
C TYR A 58 -9.79 0.34 -6.80
N LEU A 59 -10.24 -0.60 -5.96
CA LEU A 59 -9.38 -1.43 -5.13
C LEU A 59 -8.46 -2.35 -5.95
N SER A 60 -8.97 -2.93 -7.04
CA SER A 60 -8.13 -3.72 -7.95
C SER A 60 -7.05 -2.85 -8.60
N LEU A 61 -7.39 -1.62 -8.99
CA LEU A 61 -6.45 -0.66 -9.55
C LEU A 61 -5.36 -0.26 -8.54
N LEU A 62 -5.73 -0.10 -7.27
CA LEU A 62 -4.79 0.12 -6.16
C LEU A 62 -3.78 -1.03 -6.10
N LEU A 63 -4.25 -2.28 -6.03
CA LEU A 63 -3.37 -3.44 -5.89
C LEU A 63 -2.45 -3.60 -7.11
N TYR A 64 -2.98 -3.54 -8.33
CA TYR A 64 -2.14 -3.64 -9.53
C TYR A 64 -1.17 -2.47 -9.67
N GLY A 65 -1.61 -1.24 -9.39
CA GLY A 65 -0.75 -0.07 -9.42
C GLY A 65 0.39 -0.16 -8.40
N THR A 66 0.09 -0.58 -7.18
CA THR A 66 1.11 -0.74 -6.13
C THR A 66 2.11 -1.85 -6.44
N VAL A 67 1.67 -2.97 -7.02
CA VAL A 67 2.56 -4.03 -7.50
C VAL A 67 3.42 -3.55 -8.67
N PHE A 68 2.84 -2.80 -9.62
CA PHE A 68 3.57 -2.33 -10.80
C PHE A 68 4.63 -1.29 -10.45
N ILE A 69 4.25 -0.24 -9.70
CA ILE A 69 5.20 0.79 -9.26
C ILE A 69 6.18 0.21 -8.25
N GLY A 70 5.72 -0.63 -7.31
CA GLY A 70 6.60 -1.30 -6.36
C GLY A 70 7.61 -2.23 -7.03
N GLY A 71 7.19 -2.96 -8.05
CA GLY A 71 8.06 -3.80 -8.87
C GLY A 71 9.09 -2.98 -9.65
N ALA A 72 8.68 -1.87 -10.26
CA ALA A 72 9.59 -0.94 -10.92
C ALA A 72 10.65 -0.38 -9.95
N PHE A 73 10.23 0.00 -8.74
CA PHE A 73 11.15 0.42 -7.67
C PHE A 73 12.10 -0.72 -7.27
N ALA A 74 11.61 -1.94 -7.07
CA ALA A 74 12.45 -3.08 -6.72
C ALA A 74 13.50 -3.37 -7.79
N VAL A 75 13.13 -3.32 -9.08
CA VAL A 75 14.06 -3.49 -10.21
C VAL A 75 15.09 -2.36 -10.26
N ALA A 76 14.67 -1.10 -10.09
CA ALA A 76 15.58 0.04 -10.07
C ALA A 76 16.59 -0.05 -8.92
N TYR A 77 16.14 -0.46 -7.72
CA TYR A 77 17.02 -0.69 -6.57
C TYR A 77 17.98 -1.87 -6.78
N LEU A 78 17.54 -2.92 -7.48
CA LEU A 78 18.38 -4.07 -7.82
C LEU A 78 19.49 -3.66 -8.81
N LEU A 79 19.15 -2.92 -9.86
CA LEU A 79 20.11 -2.38 -10.82
C LEU A 79 21.12 -1.45 -10.15
N TYR A 80 20.65 -0.54 -9.28
CA TYR A 80 21.51 0.34 -8.51
C TYR A 80 22.45 -0.44 -7.55
N GLY A 81 21.94 -1.52 -6.95
CA GLY A 81 22.72 -2.42 -6.09
C GLY A 81 23.82 -3.16 -6.82
N TYR A 82 23.59 -3.52 -8.08
CA TYR A 82 24.60 -4.13 -8.91
C TYR A 82 25.77 -3.18 -9.20
N THR A 83 25.50 -1.87 -9.32
CA THR A 83 26.53 -0.86 -9.61
C THR A 83 27.29 -0.33 -8.40
N THR A 84 26.75 -0.44 -7.18
CA THR A 84 27.36 0.18 -5.98
C THR A 84 27.70 -0.84 -4.91
N ASP A 85 26.71 -1.50 -4.31
CA ASP A 85 26.88 -2.54 -3.29
C ASP A 85 25.53 -3.17 -2.91
N ILE A 86 25.32 -4.43 -3.31
CA ILE A 86 24.03 -5.11 -3.12
C ILE A 86 23.72 -5.36 -1.64
N GLN A 87 24.74 -5.49 -0.78
CA GLN A 87 24.56 -5.81 0.63
C GLN A 87 23.96 -4.62 1.40
N LYS A 88 24.40 -3.40 1.09
CA LYS A 88 23.86 -2.17 1.70
C LYS A 88 22.39 -1.93 1.34
N ILE A 89 22.01 -2.23 0.09
CA ILE A 89 20.62 -2.07 -0.35
C ILE A 89 19.72 -3.11 0.30
N ARG A 90 20.16 -4.37 0.36
CA ARG A 90 19.40 -5.43 1.02
C ARG A 90 19.18 -5.16 2.50
N ALA A 91 20.15 -4.53 3.18
CA ALA A 91 20.05 -4.15 4.58
C ALA A 91 19.03 -3.02 4.84
N ARG A 92 18.84 -2.10 3.88
CA ARG A 92 17.81 -1.04 3.97
C ARG A 92 16.41 -1.50 3.57
N GLY A 93 16.31 -2.52 2.71
CA GLY A 93 15.04 -2.97 2.16
C GLY A 93 14.46 -2.01 1.12
N VAL A 94 13.43 -2.45 0.41
CA VAL A 94 12.72 -1.62 -0.57
C VAL A 94 11.61 -0.84 0.15
N PRO A 95 11.54 0.49 0.01
CA PRO A 95 10.53 1.29 0.69
C PRO A 95 9.16 1.18 -0.02
N TYR A 96 8.45 0.06 0.16
CA TYR A 96 7.14 -0.19 -0.45
C TYR A 96 6.04 0.80 -0.02
N ALA A 97 6.21 1.48 1.12
CA ALA A 97 5.31 2.56 1.53
C ALA A 97 5.18 3.69 0.48
N VAL A 98 6.25 3.97 -0.28
CA VAL A 98 6.27 5.03 -1.30
C VAL A 98 5.34 4.72 -2.50
N PRO A 99 5.49 3.59 -3.21
CA PRO A 99 4.58 3.23 -4.29
C PRO A 99 3.13 3.06 -3.80
N ILE A 100 2.92 2.56 -2.57
CA ILE A 100 1.59 2.47 -1.97
C ILE A 100 0.95 3.85 -1.80
N ALA A 101 1.69 4.83 -1.28
CA ALA A 101 1.19 6.19 -1.12
C ALA A 101 1.00 6.91 -2.47
N MET A 102 1.91 6.72 -3.42
CA MET A 102 1.83 7.33 -4.76
C MET A 102 0.58 6.88 -5.53
N VAL A 103 0.19 5.61 -5.43
CA VAL A 103 -0.99 5.08 -6.10
C VAL A 103 -2.26 5.35 -5.29
N GLY A 104 -2.19 5.17 -3.97
CA GLY A 104 -3.34 5.29 -3.08
C GLY A 104 -3.89 6.69 -2.94
N GLY A 105 -3.03 7.72 -2.84
CA GLY A 105 -3.47 9.11 -2.69
C GLY A 105 -4.40 9.59 -3.81
N PRO A 106 -3.99 9.48 -5.09
CA PRO A 106 -4.84 9.82 -6.23
C PRO A 106 -6.13 9.01 -6.29
N LEU A 107 -6.11 7.72 -5.92
CA LEU A 107 -7.31 6.87 -5.94
C LEU A 107 -8.34 7.25 -4.88
N ILE A 108 -7.90 7.68 -3.69
CA ILE A 108 -8.79 8.22 -2.66
C ILE A 108 -9.45 9.51 -3.17
N LEU A 109 -8.67 10.39 -3.81
CA LEU A 109 -9.19 11.63 -4.36
C LEU A 109 -10.20 11.38 -5.49
N LEU A 110 -9.90 10.42 -6.38
CA LEU A 110 -10.79 10.02 -7.46
C LEU A 110 -12.10 9.43 -6.92
N THR A 111 -12.00 8.59 -5.87
CA THR A 111 -13.17 8.05 -5.15
C THR A 111 -14.08 9.13 -4.57
N TYR A 112 -13.52 10.27 -4.14
CA TYR A 112 -14.30 11.36 -3.57
C TYR A 112 -14.94 12.26 -4.62
N ILE A 113 -14.37 12.33 -5.84
CA ILE A 113 -14.90 13.11 -6.96
C ILE A 113 -15.97 12.35 -7.74
N SER A 114 -15.87 11.02 -7.80
CA SER A 114 -16.85 10.12 -8.48
C SER A 114 -18.04 9.78 -7.59
#